data_AF-A0A0P9S0Y2-F1
#
_entry.id   AF-A0A0P9S0Y2-F1
#
_cell.length_a   1.000
_cell.length_b   1.000
_cell.length_c   1.000
_cell.angle_alpha   90.00
_cell.angle_beta   90.00
_cell.angle_gamma   90.00
#
_symmetry.space_group_name_H-M   'P 1'
#
loop_
_entity.id
_entity.type
_entity.pdbx_description
1 polymer ?
#
loop_
_entity_poly.entity_id
_entity_poly.type
_entity_poly.pdbx_seq_one_letter_code
_entity_poly.pdbx_strand_id
1 'polypeptide(L)' 'MMTTLQVATPQGESGRIVSSPGDYLFRYHHDASTQAAVSLLMPLRMDEYRHRELHPIFQMNLANVDSKSSAATE' A
#
# COMPACT_ATOMS: atom_id res chain seq x y z
N MET A 1 7.16 16.68 3.62
CA MET A 1 7.32 16.32 2.19
C MET A 1 6.27 15.28 1.84
N MET A 2 5.74 15.30 0.63
CA MET A 2 4.80 14.27 0.16
C MET A 2 5.57 13.18 -0.59
N THR A 3 5.41 11.93 -0.18
CA THR A 3 6.00 10.77 -0.86
C THR A 3 4.88 10.04 -1.59
N THR A 4 5.15 9.61 -2.82
CA THR A 4 4.18 8.82 -3.61
C THR A 4 4.79 7.49 -3.96
N LEU A 5 4.02 6.41 -3.81
CA LEU A 5 4.36 5.06 -4.22
C LEU A 5 3.33 4.56 -5.23
N GLN A 6 3.81 3.92 -6.29
CA GLN A 6 2.96 3.18 -7.22
C GLN A 6 2.64 1.81 -6.62
N VAL A 7 1.43 1.32 -6.87
CA VAL A 7 0.95 0.02 -6.43
C VAL A 7 0.47 -0.75 -7.64
N ALA A 8 1.07 -1.91 -7.86
CA ALA A 8 0.70 -2.85 -8.91
C ALA A 8 0.42 -4.21 -8.29
N THR A 9 -0.44 -4.99 -8.95
CA THR A 9 -0.62 -6.41 -8.70
C THR A 9 -0.07 -7.19 -9.91
N PRO A 10 0.08 -8.52 -9.82
CA PRO A 10 0.44 -9.32 -11.01
C PRO A 10 -0.54 -9.17 -12.19
N GLN A 11 -1.76 -8.70 -11.94
CA GLN A 11 -2.79 -8.48 -12.94
C GLN A 11 -2.69 -7.08 -13.59
N GLY A 12 -1.82 -6.20 -13.09
CA GLY A 12 -1.52 -4.90 -13.67
C GLY A 12 -1.43 -3.76 -12.66
N GLU A 13 -1.39 -2.53 -13.19
CA GLU A 13 -1.37 -1.31 -12.39
C GLU A 13 -2.67 -1.16 -11.61
N SER A 14 -2.54 -0.94 -10.30
CA SER A 14 -3.68 -0.83 -9.40
C SER A 14 -3.96 0.61 -9.03
N GLY A 15 -2.95 1.32 -8.55
CA GLY A 15 -3.14 2.64 -7.98
C GLY A 15 -1.88 3.26 -7.42
N ARG A 16 -2.06 4.26 -6.56
CA ARG A 16 -0.95 4.91 -5.86
C ARG A 16 -1.29 5.20 -4.41
N ILE A 17 -0.26 5.16 -3.57
CA ILE A 17 -0.31 5.65 -2.19
C ILE A 17 0.40 7.00 -2.15
N VAL A 18 -0.25 8.00 -1.56
CA VAL A 18 0.36 9.28 -1.23
C VAL A 18 0.46 9.37 0.29
N SER A 19 1.66 9.60 0.82
CA SER A 19 1.86 9.89 2.23
C SER A 19 2.04 11.40 2.44
N SER A 20 1.25 11.94 3.36
CA SER A 20 1.29 13.32 3.85
C SER A 20 1.49 13.29 5.38
N PRO A 21 1.94 14.39 6.03
CA PRO A 21 2.07 14.41 7.48
C PRO A 21 0.75 14.08 8.19
N GLY A 22 0.65 12.85 8.72
CA GLY A 22 -0.50 12.38 9.50
C GLY A 22 -1.56 11.59 8.72
N ASP A 23 -1.35 11.32 7.43
CA ASP A 23 -2.28 10.55 6.62
C ASP A 23 -1.67 9.85 5.40
N TYR A 24 -2.27 8.71 5.06
CA TYR A 24 -2.02 7.93 3.86
C TYR A 24 -3.30 7.86 3.03
N LEU A 25 -3.15 8.18 1.75
CA LEU A 25 -4.23 8.17 0.77
C LEU A 25 -3.90 7.12 -0.28
N PHE A 26 -4.73 6.09 -0.39
CA PHE A 26 -4.67 5.16 -1.53
C PHE A 26 -5.78 5.48 -2.51
N ARG A 27 -5.44 5.56 -3.80
CA ARG A 27 -6.42 5.73 -4.87
C ARG A 27 -6.11 4.78 -6.02
N TYR A 28 -7.14 4.05 -6.46
CA TYR A 28 -7.07 3.28 -7.68
C TYR A 28 -6.84 4.20 -8.89
N HIS A 29 -6.18 3.69 -9.92
CA HIS A 29 -6.13 4.39 -11.20
C HIS A 29 -7.51 4.36 -11.86
N HIS A 30 -7.82 5.38 -12.64
CA HIS A 30 -9.13 5.52 -13.31
C HIS A 30 -9.44 4.38 -14.28
N ASP A 31 -8.39 3.76 -14.81
CA ASP A 31 -8.34 2.68 -15.78
C ASP A 31 -7.95 1.35 -15.15
N ALA A 32 -7.85 1.29 -13.81
CA ALA A 32 -7.56 0.04 -13.11
C ALA A 32 -8.68 -0.98 -13.38
N SER A 33 -8.28 -2.21 -13.69
CA SER A 33 -9.20 -3.34 -13.80
C SER A 33 -9.62 -3.82 -12.42
N THR A 34 -10.84 -4.37 -12.29
CA THR A 34 -11.26 -5.07 -11.07
C THR A 34 -10.35 -6.25 -10.72
N GLN A 35 -9.66 -6.83 -11.72
CA GLN A 35 -8.66 -7.88 -11.52
C GLN A 35 -7.37 -7.36 -10.88
N ALA A 36 -7.09 -6.05 -10.98
CA ALA A 36 -5.96 -5.39 -10.34
C ALA A 36 -6.31 -4.83 -8.94
N ALA A 37 -7.46 -5.21 -8.36
CA ALA A 37 -7.81 -4.82 -7.00
C ALA A 37 -6.81 -5.37 -5.98
N VAL A 38 -6.40 -4.55 -5.00
CA VAL A 38 -5.39 -4.96 -3.99
C VAL A 38 -5.95 -5.91 -2.94
N SER A 39 -7.28 -5.97 -2.79
CA SER A 39 -7.96 -6.85 -1.85
C SER A 39 -9.44 -7.00 -2.20
N LEU A 40 -10.00 -8.16 -1.88
CA LEU A 40 -11.45 -8.42 -1.98
C LEU A 40 -12.28 -7.55 -1.03
N LEU A 41 -11.67 -7.08 0.07
CA LEU A 41 -12.33 -6.22 1.07
C LEU A 41 -12.17 -4.72 0.77
N MET A 42 -11.43 -4.39 -0.29
CA MET A 42 -11.13 -3.01 -0.68
C MET A 42 -11.50 -2.81 -2.16
N PRO A 43 -12.81 -2.72 -2.46
CA PRO A 43 -13.30 -2.73 -3.84
C PRO A 43 -12.79 -1.54 -4.64
N LEU A 44 -12.72 -1.69 -5.97
CA LEU A 44 -12.42 -0.56 -6.84
C LEU A 44 -13.46 0.55 -6.67
N ARG A 45 -13.00 1.77 -6.45
CA ARG A 45 -13.84 2.97 -6.37
C ARG A 45 -13.05 4.20 -6.79
N MET A 46 -13.76 5.25 -7.20
CA MET A 46 -13.16 6.53 -7.61
C MET A 46 -12.66 7.35 -6.42
N ASP A 47 -13.30 7.19 -5.26
CA ASP A 47 -12.90 7.86 -4.02
C ASP A 47 -11.63 7.27 -3.40
N GLU A 48 -10.85 8.15 -2.80
CA GLU A 48 -9.66 7.76 -2.06
C GLU A 48 -10.00 6.95 -0.79
N TYR A 49 -9.15 6.00 -0.47
CA TYR A 49 -9.09 5.36 0.83
C TYR A 49 -8.14 6.16 1.71
N ARG A 50 -8.72 6.98 2.59
CA ARG A 50 -7.99 7.79 3.55
C ARG A 50 -7.84 7.06 4.87
N HIS A 51 -6.62 7.00 5.37
CA HIS A 51 -6.31 6.37 6.65
C HIS A 51 -5.22 7.20 7.36
N ARG A 52 -5.30 7.37 8.69
CA ARG A 52 -4.31 8.18 9.43
C ARG A 52 -2.92 7.55 9.40
N GLU A 53 -2.90 6.24 9.54
CA GLU A 53 -1.71 5.40 9.35
C GLU A 53 -1.80 4.66 8.01
N LEU A 54 -0.76 3.95 7.61
CA LEU A 54 -0.82 3.12 6.41
C LEU A 54 -1.98 2.11 6.52
N HIS A 55 -2.79 1.98 5.47
CA HIS A 55 -3.96 1.08 5.50
C HIS A 55 -3.54 -0.37 5.84
N PRO A 56 -4.30 -1.13 6.67
CA PRO A 56 -3.90 -2.47 7.12
C PRO A 56 -3.53 -3.44 5.99
N ILE A 57 -4.24 -3.39 4.86
CA ILE A 57 -3.93 -4.18 3.65
C ILE A 57 -2.48 -3.98 3.17
N PHE A 58 -1.95 -2.76 3.26
CA PHE A 58 -0.57 -2.47 2.88
C PHE A 58 0.41 -2.79 4.01
N GLN A 59 0.00 -2.67 5.28
CA GLN A 59 0.82 -3.05 6.42
C GLN A 59 1.16 -4.55 6.42
N MET A 60 0.26 -5.40 5.90
CA MET A 60 0.51 -6.84 5.76
C MET A 60 1.73 -7.18 4.88
N ASN A 61 2.17 -6.26 4.02
CA ASN A 61 3.35 -6.45 3.17
C ASN A 61 4.65 -5.95 3.80
N LEU A 62 4.58 -5.34 4.98
CA LEU A 62 5.77 -4.93 5.70
C LEU A 62 6.44 -6.17 6.30
N ALA A 63 7.77 -6.24 6.20
CA ALA A 63 8.52 -7.23 6.94
C ALA A 63 8.19 -7.07 8.43
N ASN A 64 7.80 -8.18 9.07
CA ASN A 64 7.77 -8.28 10.52
C ASN A 64 9.18 -7.98 11.03
N VAL A 65 9.33 -6.87 11.74
CA VAL A 65 10.60 -6.42 12.30
C VAL A 65 10.98 -7.33 13.46
N ASP A 66 11.40 -8.55 13.13
CA ASP A 66 12.26 -9.40 13.96
C ASP A 66 13.54 -9.65 13.16
N SER A 67 14.14 -8.59 12.63
CA SER A 67 15.58 -8.60 12.38
C SER A 67 16.29 -8.63 13.74
N LYS A 68 16.29 -9.78 14.41
CA LYS A 68 17.32 -10.05 15.43
C LYS A 68 18.65 -9.94 14.69
N SER A 69 19.35 -8.86 15.00
CA SER A 69 20.75 -8.64 14.68
C SER A 69 21.50 -9.95 14.81
N SER A 70 22.02 -10.46 13.69
CA SER A 70 23.02 -11.53 13.69
C SER A 70 24.33 -10.95 14.23
N ALA A 71 24.37 -10.74 15.54
CA ALA A 71 25.59 -10.56 16.30
C ALA A 71 25.99 -11.94 16.84
N ALA A 72 26.73 -12.69 16.01
CA ALA A 72 27.52 -13.81 16.45
C ALA A 72 28.81 -13.79 15.62
N THR A 73 29.83 -13.18 16.23
CA THR A 73 31.25 -13.50 16.18
C THR A 73 31.68 -14.62 15.24
N GLU A 74 32.58 -14.28 14.31
CA GLU A 74 33.82 -15.04 14.08
C GLU A 74 34.99 -14.06 14.03
#